data_AF-A0A536YYD6-F1
#
_entry.id   AF-A0A536YYD6-F1
#
_cell.length_a   1.000
_cell.length_b   1.000
_cell.length_c   1.000
_cell.angle_alpha   90.00
_cell.angle_beta   90.00
_cell.angle_gamma   90.00
#
_symmetry.space_group_name_H-M   'P 1'
#
loop_
_entity.id
_entity.type
_entity.pdbx_description
1 polymer ?
#
loop_
_entity_poly.entity_id
_entity_poly.type
_entity_poly.pdbx_seq_one_letter_code
_entity_poly.pdbx_strand_id
1 'polypeptide(L)'
;ALKERGGRLLAASRMPLAALPLREDLRTRLGWGLVYEALPLADDEKPAALAIYARQRGFDLSAEVIDYLLRHGRRDMASLLGAVAALDRLSLAAKRPITVPLLREWLQATLQWETREKSPPVKL
;
A
#
# COMPACT_ATOMS: atom_id res chain seq x y z
N ALA A 1 -32.35 -11.23 7.30
CA ALA A 1 -31.42 -12.30 7.70
C ALA A 1 -30.15 -11.80 8.44
N LEU A 2 -29.18 -11.13 7.80
CA LEU A 2 -27.92 -10.73 8.47
C LEU A 2 -28.13 -9.62 9.53
N LYS A 3 -28.76 -8.50 9.13
CA LYS A 3 -29.09 -7.39 10.04
C LYS A 3 -30.00 -7.81 11.19
N GLU A 4 -31.02 -8.63 10.89
CA GLU A 4 -31.96 -9.17 11.87
C GLU A 4 -31.30 -10.08 12.92
N ARG A 5 -30.15 -10.68 12.60
CA ARG A 5 -29.34 -11.49 13.53
C ARG A 5 -28.22 -10.67 14.18
N GLY A 6 -28.22 -9.35 14.05
CA GLY A 6 -27.18 -8.46 14.58
C GLY A 6 -25.83 -8.54 13.83
N GLY A 7 -25.78 -9.20 12.68
CA GLY A 7 -24.56 -9.31 11.88
C GLY A 7 -24.18 -8.00 11.21
N ARG A 8 -22.87 -7.76 11.09
CA ARG A 8 -22.29 -6.61 10.38
C ARG A 8 -21.62 -7.09 9.10
N LEU A 9 -21.72 -6.29 8.04
CA LEU A 9 -21.06 -6.54 6.76
C LEU A 9 -20.18 -5.35 6.41
N LEU A 10 -18.92 -5.62 6.06
CA LEU A 10 -18.04 -4.68 5.41
C LEU A 10 -17.67 -5.26 4.05
N ALA A 11 -17.82 -4.46 3.00
CA ALA A 11 -17.47 -4.84 1.63
C ALA A 11 -16.68 -3.70 0.99
N ALA A 12 -15.77 -4.05 0.08
CA ALA A 12 -14.99 -3.11 -0.69
C ALA A 12 -15.02 -3.49 -2.17
N SER A 13 -14.93 -2.48 -3.04
CA SER A 13 -15.00 -2.63 -4.48
C SER A 13 -14.10 -1.59 -5.15
N ARG A 14 -13.58 -1.91 -6.33
CA ARG A 14 -12.88 -0.96 -7.21
C ARG A 14 -13.82 -0.14 -8.10
N MET A 15 -15.12 -0.45 -8.08
CA MET A 15 -16.16 0.23 -8.84
C MET A 15 -17.25 0.76 -7.89
N PRO A 16 -17.92 1.87 -8.23
CA PRO A 16 -19.09 2.34 -7.50
C PRO A 16 -20.17 1.26 -7.40
N LEU A 17 -20.96 1.26 -6.33
CA LEU A 17 -22.06 0.31 -6.13
C LEU A 17 -23.04 0.28 -7.32
N ALA A 18 -23.27 1.44 -7.95
CA ALA A 18 -24.12 1.57 -9.12
C ALA A 18 -23.54 0.95 -10.40
N ALA A 19 -22.25 0.63 -10.46
CA ALA A 19 -21.59 -0.01 -11.60
C ALA A 19 -21.28 -1.50 -11.36
N LEU A 20 -21.51 -2.01 -10.15
CA LEU A 20 -21.27 -3.41 -9.84
C LEU A 20 -22.21 -4.35 -10.63
N PRO A 21 -21.71 -5.47 -11.19
CA PRO A 21 -22.54 -6.46 -11.89
C PRO A 21 -23.26 -7.37 -10.88
N LEU A 22 -24.08 -6.76 -10.04
CA LEU A 22 -24.89 -7.44 -9.03
C LEU A 22 -26.37 -7.45 -9.45
N ARG A 23 -27.08 -8.47 -8.96
CA ARG A 23 -28.55 -8.47 -8.94
C ARG A 23 -29.07 -7.21 -8.26
N GLU A 24 -30.19 -6.69 -8.75
CA GLU A 24 -30.77 -5.43 -8.28
C GLU A 24 -31.15 -5.48 -6.79
N ASP A 25 -31.69 -6.61 -6.33
CA ASP A 25 -32.04 -6.84 -4.92
C ASP A 25 -30.82 -6.78 -3.98
N LEU A 26 -29.66 -7.28 -4.41
CA LEU A 26 -28.42 -7.18 -3.67
C LEU A 26 -27.87 -5.76 -3.69
N ARG A 27 -27.89 -5.10 -4.84
CA ARG A 27 -27.42 -3.72 -5.00
C ARG A 27 -28.18 -2.76 -4.09
N THR A 28 -29.51 -2.85 -4.08
CA THR A 28 -30.38 -2.04 -3.23
C THR A 28 -30.15 -2.32 -1.75
N ARG A 29 -30.01 -3.60 -1.37
CA ARG A 29 -29.69 -3.99 0.03
C ARG A 29 -28.33 -3.47 0.50
N LEU A 30 -27.31 -3.48 -0.36
CA LEU A 30 -26.00 -2.88 -0.04
C LEU A 30 -26.10 -1.36 0.08
N GLY A 31 -26.95 -0.73 -0.73
CA GLY A 31 -27.20 0.71 -0.71
C GLY A 31 -27.98 1.20 0.53
N TRP A 32 -28.64 0.32 1.26
CA TRP A 32 -29.26 0.66 2.56
C TRP A 32 -28.24 0.84 3.68
N GLY A 33 -27.01 0.37 3.48
CA GLY A 33 -25.88 0.60 4.38
C GLY A 33 -25.18 1.93 4.09
N LEU A 34 -24.11 2.20 4.85
CA LEU A 34 -23.21 3.31 4.55
C LEU A 34 -22.35 2.96 3.35
N VAL A 35 -22.37 3.82 2.33
CA VAL A 35 -21.55 3.69 1.13
C VAL A 35 -20.62 4.89 1.08
N TYR A 36 -19.31 4.63 1.13
CA TYR A 36 -18.27 5.65 1.05
C TYR A 36 -17.37 5.38 -0.15
N GLU A 37 -16.88 6.46 -0.75
CA GLU A 37 -15.77 6.40 -1.68
C GLU A 37 -14.46 6.57 -0.91
N ALA A 38 -13.53 5.63 -1.07
CA ALA A 38 -12.20 5.73 -0.50
C ALA A 38 -11.32 6.56 -1.44
N LEU A 39 -11.15 7.84 -1.11
CA LEU A 39 -10.29 8.74 -1.87
C LEU A 39 -8.80 8.42 -1.62
N PRO A 40 -7.95 8.54 -2.64
CA PRO A 40 -6.51 8.42 -2.45
C PRO A 40 -5.98 9.57 -1.60
N LEU A 41 -4.91 9.31 -0.85
CA LEU A 41 -4.17 10.36 -0.15
C LEU A 41 -3.57 11.35 -1.15
N ALA A 42 -3.66 12.64 -0.81
CA ALA A 42 -2.93 13.68 -1.49
C ALA A 42 -1.41 13.51 -1.26
N ASP A 43 -0.60 14.08 -2.15
CA ASP A 43 0.86 13.89 -2.13
C ASP A 43 1.50 14.41 -0.83
N ASP A 44 0.95 15.47 -0.25
CA ASP A 44 1.37 16.12 0.99
C ASP A 44 0.96 15.35 2.26
N GLU A 45 0.00 14.43 2.16
CA GLU A 45 -0.44 13.58 3.27
C GLU A 45 0.42 12.31 3.41
N LYS A 46 1.12 11.91 2.35
CA LYS A 46 1.94 10.68 2.30
C LYS A 46 3.04 10.62 3.37
N PRO A 47 3.79 11.70 3.66
CA PRO A 47 4.80 11.67 4.72
C PRO A 47 4.23 11.26 6.08
N ALA A 48 3.09 11.85 6.46
CA ALA A 48 2.42 11.52 7.72
C ALA A 48 1.92 10.07 7.74
N ALA A 49 1.32 9.61 6.64
CA ALA A 49 0.88 8.23 6.50
C ALA A 49 2.04 7.22 6.64
N LEU A 50 3.20 7.52 6.04
CA LEU A 50 4.40 6.67 6.16
C LEU A 50 4.96 6.64 7.58
N ALA A 51 5.01 7.79 8.26
CA ALA A 51 5.44 7.86 9.65
C ALA A 51 4.50 7.07 10.58
N ILE A 52 3.18 7.20 10.39
CA ILE A 52 2.18 6.44 11.15
C ILE A 52 2.35 4.94 10.90
N TYR A 53 2.51 4.54 9.64
CA TYR A 53 2.70 3.14 9.28
C TYR A 53 3.97 2.54 9.90
N ALA A 54 5.09 3.27 9.88
CA ALA A 54 6.33 2.85 10.54
C ALA A 54 6.12 2.63 12.05
N ARG A 55 5.47 3.58 12.73
CA ARG A 55 5.17 3.48 14.16
C ARG A 55 4.29 2.30 14.50
N GLN A 56 3.28 2.01 13.67
CA GLN A 56 2.43 0.82 13.83
C GLN A 56 3.22 -0.50 13.71
N ARG A 57 4.38 -0.48 13.03
CA ARG A 57 5.31 -1.61 12.93
C ARG A 57 6.38 -1.62 14.03
N GLY A 58 6.41 -0.62 14.91
CA GLY A 58 7.29 -0.57 16.06
C GLY A 58 8.63 0.13 15.83
N PHE A 59 8.76 0.96 14.78
CA PHE A 59 9.94 1.79 14.57
C PHE A 59 9.59 3.19 14.08
N ASP A 60 10.46 4.16 14.32
CA ASP A 60 10.32 5.49 13.74
C ASP A 60 11.08 5.59 12.43
N LEU A 61 10.43 6.15 11.42
CA LEU A 61 11.03 6.47 10.13
C LEU A 61 11.40 7.95 10.13
N SER A 62 12.69 8.28 9.96
CA SER A 62 13.13 9.67 9.96
C SER A 62 12.58 10.43 8.76
N ALA A 63 12.40 11.75 8.92
CA ALA A 63 11.93 12.62 7.84
C ALA A 63 12.82 12.52 6.59
N GLU A 64 14.13 12.40 6.77
CA GLU A 64 15.09 12.24 5.67
C GLU A 64 14.85 10.96 4.84
N VAL A 65 14.54 9.85 5.52
CA VAL A 65 14.25 8.57 4.85
C VAL A 65 12.91 8.64 4.11
N ILE A 66 11.90 9.26 4.72
CA ILE A 66 10.58 9.49 4.09
C ILE A 66 10.75 10.32 2.81
N ASP A 67 11.44 11.45 2.92
CA ASP A 67 11.72 12.34 1.80
C ASP A 67 12.47 11.63 0.68
N TYR A 68 13.49 10.85 1.03
CA TYR A 68 14.27 10.10 0.04
C TYR A 68 13.40 9.07 -0.68
N LEU A 69 12.56 8.34 0.07
CA LEU A 69 11.64 7.33 -0.48
C LEU A 69 10.61 7.97 -1.44
N LEU A 70 10.05 9.12 -1.07
CA LEU A 70 9.07 9.83 -1.92
C LEU A 70 9.69 10.41 -3.19
N ARG A 71 10.98 10.77 -3.16
CA ARG A 71 11.71 11.30 -4.33
C ARG A 71 12.20 10.20 -5.28
N HIS A 72 12.63 9.04 -4.77
CA HIS A 72 13.32 8.02 -5.58
C HIS A 72 12.52 6.71 -5.74
N GLY A 73 11.46 6.53 -4.94
CA GLY A 73 10.56 5.39 -5.03
C GLY A 73 9.35 5.67 -5.92
N ARG A 74 8.53 4.63 -6.11
CA ARG A 74 7.22 4.76 -6.75
C ARG A 74 6.27 5.55 -5.84
N ARG A 75 5.48 6.48 -6.41
CA ARG A 75 4.63 7.40 -5.65
C ARG A 75 3.26 6.83 -5.25
N ASP A 76 2.92 5.61 -5.65
CA ASP A 76 1.69 4.95 -5.20
C ASP A 76 1.82 4.39 -3.77
N MET A 77 0.77 4.53 -2.97
CA MET A 77 0.85 4.22 -1.54
C MET A 77 1.13 2.74 -1.27
N ALA A 78 0.62 1.84 -2.11
CA ALA A 78 0.88 0.41 -1.97
C ALA A 78 2.39 0.09 -2.08
N SER A 79 3.06 0.66 -3.09
CA SER A 79 4.50 0.48 -3.29
C SER A 79 5.32 1.11 -2.15
N LEU A 80 4.95 2.32 -1.70
CA LEU A 80 5.64 3.00 -0.61
C LEU A 80 5.54 2.22 0.72
N LEU A 81 4.34 1.74 1.09
CA LEU A 81 4.15 0.91 2.29
C LEU A 81 4.92 -0.42 2.18
N GLY A 82 4.92 -1.02 0.98
CA GLY A 82 5.71 -2.22 0.68
C GLY A 82 7.20 -2.01 0.89
N ALA A 83 7.74 -0.87 0.44
CA ALA A 83 9.14 -0.49 0.64
C ALA A 83 9.48 -0.32 2.13
N VAL A 84 8.63 0.38 2.89
CA VAL A 84 8.82 0.55 4.35
C VAL A 84 8.80 -0.82 5.06
N ALA A 85 7.88 -1.71 4.70
CA ALA A 85 7.83 -3.06 5.26
C ALA A 85 9.04 -3.92 4.86
N ALA A 86 9.61 -3.73 3.67
CA ALA A 86 10.81 -4.41 3.23
C ALA A 86 12.06 -3.91 3.97
N LEU A 87 12.17 -2.60 4.18
CA LEU A 87 13.25 -1.99 4.95
C LEU A 87 13.27 -2.46 6.40
N ASP A 88 12.10 -2.57 7.03
CA ASP A 88 11.94 -3.13 8.37
C ASP A 88 12.55 -4.53 8.47
N ARG A 89 12.16 -5.44 7.56
CA ARG A 89 12.73 -6.79 7.50
C ARG A 89 14.24 -6.80 7.24
N LEU A 90 14.72 -5.94 6.34
CA LEU A 90 16.14 -5.85 6.00
C LEU A 90 16.96 -5.33 7.19
N SER A 91 16.48 -4.30 7.86
CA SER A 91 17.06 -3.70 9.07
C SER A 91 17.24 -4.74 10.16
N LEU A 92 16.20 -5.53 10.43
CA LEU A 92 16.23 -6.62 11.42
C LEU A 92 17.20 -7.74 11.01
N ALA A 93 17.17 -8.17 9.76
CA ALA A 93 18.03 -9.25 9.26
C ALA A 93 19.51 -8.86 9.28
N ALA A 94 19.83 -7.62 8.88
CA ALA A 94 21.19 -7.10 8.86
C ALA A 94 21.66 -6.53 10.20
N LYS A 95 20.76 -6.42 11.19
CA LYS A 95 20.99 -5.72 12.47
C LYS A 95 21.54 -4.30 12.26
N ARG A 96 21.02 -3.59 11.26
CA ARG A 96 21.42 -2.22 10.88
C ARG A 96 20.22 -1.28 11.02
N PRO A 97 20.40 -0.05 11.52
CA PRO A 97 19.31 0.90 11.62
C PRO A 97 18.78 1.30 10.24
N ILE A 98 17.48 1.63 10.16
CA ILE A 98 16.86 2.18 8.95
C ILE A 98 17.39 3.60 8.73
N THR A 99 18.07 3.80 7.60
CA THR A 99 18.74 5.05 7.22
C THR A 99 18.68 5.24 5.71
N VAL A 100 18.98 6.45 5.21
CA VAL A 100 19.01 6.74 3.77
C VAL A 100 19.99 5.83 3.01
N PRO A 101 21.20 5.53 3.51
CA PRO A 101 22.10 4.57 2.86
C PRO A 101 21.48 3.17 2.72
N LEU A 102 20.85 2.64 3.78
CA LEU A 102 20.17 1.32 3.71
C LEU A 102 19.02 1.32 2.70
N LEU A 103 18.23 2.40 2.67
CA LEU A 103 17.16 2.58 1.69
C LEU A 103 17.70 2.63 0.25
N ARG A 104 18.81 3.34 0.04
CA ARG A 104 19.46 3.42 -1.27
C ARG A 104 19.96 2.04 -1.73
N GLU A 105 20.63 1.29 -0.85
CA GLU A 105 21.07 -0.09 -1.14
C GLU A 105 19.88 -0.96 -1.56
N TRP A 106 18.78 -0.91 -0.82
CA TRP A 106 17.57 -1.68 -1.13
C TRP A 106 16.93 -1.25 -2.46
N LEU A 107 16.79 0.05 -2.72
CA LEU A 107 16.23 0.57 -3.98
C LEU A 107 17.09 0.14 -5.18
N GLN A 108 18.42 0.20 -5.07
CA GLN A 108 19.32 -0.23 -6.14
C GLN A 108 19.20 -1.73 -6.42
N ALA A 109 19.17 -2.56 -5.36
CA ALA A 109 18.94 -3.99 -5.51
C ALA A 109 17.55 -4.27 -6.13
N THR A 110 16.55 -3.44 -5.78
CA THR A 110 15.17 -3.59 -6.24
C THR A 110 15.01 -3.26 -7.73
N LEU A 111 15.62 -2.16 -8.18
CA LEU A 111 15.61 -1.78 -9.60
C LEU A 111 16.41 -2.77 -10.47
N GLN A 112 17.48 -3.35 -9.93
CA GLN A 112 18.30 -4.32 -10.66
C GLN A 112 17.56 -5.65 -10.91
N TRP A 113 16.68 -6.12 -10.02
CA TRP A 113 15.91 -7.34 -10.27
C TRP A 113 14.80 -7.15 -11.31
N GLU A 114 14.08 -6.01 -11.29
CA GLU A 114 13.05 -5.71 -12.31
C GLU A 114 13.65 -5.57 -13.71
N THR A 115 14.90 -5.10 -13.81
CA THR A 115 15.60 -4.98 -15.09
C THR A 115 16.07 -6.34 -15.62
N ARG A 116 16.35 -7.32 -14.74
CA ARG A 116 16.85 -8.64 -15.11
C ARG A 116 15.73 -9.61 -15.54
N GLU A 117 14.51 -9.39 -15.08
CA GLU A 117 13.33 -10.23 -15.39
C GLU A 117 12.70 -9.90 -16.76
N LYS A 118 13.06 -8.77 -17.39
CA LYS A 118 12.59 -8.37 -18.74
C LYS A 118 13.50 -8.86 -19.87
N SER A 119 13.94 -10.12 -19.84
CA SER A 119 14.59 -10.76 -21.00
C SER A 119 13.51 -11.18 -22.02
N PRO A 120 13.73 -11.06 -23.35
CA PRO A 120 12.65 -11.20 -24.34
C PRO A 120 12.12 -12.64 -24.38
N PRO A 121 10.89 -12.88 -24.90
CA PRO A 121 10.35 -14.21 -24.99
C PRO A 121 11.26 -15.05 -25.91
N VAL A 122 11.65 -16.22 -25.42
CA VAL A 122 12.26 -17.27 -26.24
C VAL A 122 11.28 -17.56 -27.36
N LYS A 123 11.64 -17.19 -28.60
CA LYS A 123 10.91 -17.60 -29.79
C LYS A 123 11.08 -19.12 -29.91
N LEU A 124 9.97 -19.84 -29.78
CA LEU A 124 9.82 -21.20 -30.29
C LEU A 124 9.38 -21.11 -31.76
#